data_AF-A0A8H5SM62-F1
#
_entry.id   AF-A0A8H5SM62-F1
#
_cell.length_a   1.000
_cell.length_b   1.000
_cell.length_c   1.000
_cell.angle_alpha   90.00
_cell.angle_beta   90.00
_cell.angle_gamma   90.00
#
_symmetry.space_group_name_H-M   'P 1'
#
loop_
_entity.id
_entity.type
_entity.pdbx_description
1 polymer ?
#
loop_
_entity_poly.entity_id
_entity_poly.type
_entity_poly.pdbx_seq_one_letter_code
_entity_poly.pdbx_strand_id
1 'polypeptide(L)'
;MSNRKRSRSVGEENRAECPFTITYATGPAATQADRQKNKKRKRDGQDDDKRVQIQISPFSPTGNFKTHENMDLYYTVEPGKRWQDMTRYNSFVLNSVKYYSEGFVNVANEVTIEQQKAQGDGKGIYKKSNNDWVARILEIRASDEHHVYARVYWMYWPDELPYGTLDGKKTVHGRQPYHGNNELIASNHMDIINVVSVTGPVTVNQWIESDDEEIQDALYWRQAYDCRNMQLSSVELMCKCQTPANPDKTLIGCTSPSCGKWMHHECMAHEILLQVYERLGTDKPHRTEGSAVKEEKPEEATRPLSPTDAGEKETQPTIDVRSGETSDNVHVKKTARETPRETETPTPGPTPSRSITTASAKGSAKKGRKKKAADSKPYLGLFEATLKMQDGPTAWEIRDLRENVTGGDKTWTEKAHCLLCGSSID
;
A
#
# COMPACT_ATOMS: atom_id res chain seq x y z
N MET A 1 3.24 5.89 -32.44
CA MET A 1 2.30 5.03 -31.67
C MET A 1 0.95 5.74 -31.56
N SER A 2 -0.12 5.10 -31.08
CA SER A 2 -1.44 5.75 -30.98
C SER A 2 -1.47 6.79 -29.86
N ASN A 3 -1.92 8.01 -30.16
CA ASN A 3 -2.06 9.12 -29.20
C ASN A 3 -3.23 8.89 -28.25
N ARG A 4 -3.12 7.91 -27.34
CA ARG A 4 -4.01 7.76 -26.19
C ARG A 4 -3.69 8.82 -25.14
N LYS A 5 -4.08 10.07 -25.44
CA LYS A 5 -4.37 11.09 -24.43
C LYS A 5 -5.23 10.42 -23.34
N ARG A 6 -4.90 10.65 -22.06
CA ARG A 6 -5.73 10.19 -20.91
C ARG A 6 -7.18 10.54 -21.21
N SER A 7 -8.08 9.57 -21.17
CA SER A 7 -9.35 9.60 -21.93
C SER A 7 -10.15 10.88 -21.70
N ARG A 8 -10.02 11.83 -22.63
CA ARG A 8 -10.72 13.11 -22.59
C ARG A 8 -12.15 12.86 -23.09
N SER A 9 -13.13 12.84 -22.20
CA SER A 9 -14.54 12.76 -22.61
C SER A 9 -15.03 14.13 -23.12
N VAL A 10 -16.11 14.12 -23.90
CA VAL A 10 -16.55 15.29 -24.66
C VAL A 10 -17.28 16.29 -23.76
N GLY A 11 -16.65 17.44 -23.54
CA GLY A 11 -17.12 18.50 -22.65
C GLY A 11 -16.16 19.68 -22.66
N GLU A 12 -15.89 20.25 -23.83
CA GLU A 12 -14.75 21.15 -24.06
C GLU A 12 -14.95 22.57 -23.52
N GLU A 13 -16.18 23.09 -23.45
CA GLU A 13 -16.50 24.48 -23.08
C GLU A 13 -16.03 24.93 -21.67
N ASN A 14 -15.64 23.99 -20.80
CA ASN A 14 -15.35 24.26 -19.39
C ASN A 14 -13.92 23.84 -18.98
N ARG A 15 -13.01 23.68 -19.95
CA ARG A 15 -11.63 23.25 -19.71
C ARG A 15 -10.67 24.41 -19.96
N ALA A 16 -9.60 24.50 -19.17
CA ALA A 16 -8.50 25.42 -19.44
C ALA A 16 -7.88 25.09 -20.80
N GLU A 17 -8.08 25.96 -21.80
CA GLU A 17 -7.65 25.68 -23.17
C GLU A 17 -6.13 25.54 -23.25
N CYS A 18 -5.67 24.49 -23.93
CA CYS A 18 -4.26 24.29 -24.24
C CYS A 18 -4.11 24.02 -25.75
N PRO A 19 -3.52 24.96 -26.52
CA PRO A 19 -3.36 24.82 -27.97
C PRO A 19 -2.15 23.95 -28.36
N PHE A 20 -1.45 23.36 -27.38
CA PHE A 20 -0.27 22.54 -27.59
C PHE A 20 -0.57 21.04 -27.42
N THR A 21 0.19 20.19 -28.10
CA THR A 21 0.16 18.74 -27.90
C THR A 21 1.58 18.17 -28.03
N ILE A 22 1.89 17.18 -27.20
CA ILE A 22 3.12 16.40 -27.30
C ILE A 22 2.95 15.27 -28.32
N THR A 23 3.92 15.11 -29.21
CA THR A 23 4.04 13.95 -30.10
C THR A 23 5.34 13.19 -29.81
N TYR A 24 5.27 11.87 -29.63
CA TYR A 24 6.44 11.05 -29.30
C TYR A 24 7.15 10.57 -30.56
N ALA A 25 8.47 10.76 -30.59
CA ALA A 25 9.34 10.30 -31.67
C ALA A 25 10.08 9.03 -31.27
N THR A 26 10.37 8.16 -32.25
CA THR A 26 11.40 7.13 -32.06
C THR A 26 12.76 7.82 -31.99
N GLY A 27 13.55 7.54 -30.94
CA GLY A 27 14.89 8.10 -30.82
C GLY A 27 15.80 7.74 -32.00
N PRO A 28 16.79 8.59 -32.35
CA PRO A 28 17.76 8.26 -33.37
C PRO A 28 18.53 7.00 -32.97
N ALA A 29 18.71 6.06 -33.90
CA ALA A 29 19.47 4.84 -33.65
C ALA A 29 20.87 5.19 -33.12
N ALA A 30 21.40 4.39 -32.18
CA ALA A 30 22.60 4.71 -31.40
C ALA A 30 23.80 5.18 -32.24
N THR A 31 23.97 4.62 -33.44
CA THR A 31 25.02 5.00 -34.43
C THR A 31 24.96 6.46 -34.92
N GLN A 32 23.87 7.19 -34.66
CA GLN A 32 23.73 8.62 -34.93
C GLN A 32 23.94 9.51 -33.69
N ALA A 33 23.72 9.01 -32.47
CA ALA A 33 23.84 9.81 -31.25
C ALA A 33 25.27 10.35 -31.05
N ASP A 34 26.28 9.49 -31.20
CA ASP A 34 27.68 9.91 -31.10
C ASP A 34 28.14 10.77 -32.29
N ARG A 35 27.49 10.64 -33.46
CA ARG A 35 27.72 11.52 -34.61
C ARG A 35 27.15 12.93 -34.41
N GLN A 36 26.13 13.10 -33.57
CA GLN A 36 25.58 14.42 -33.22
C GLN A 36 26.42 15.14 -32.17
N LYS A 37 26.91 14.46 -31.13
CA LYS A 37 27.83 15.03 -30.12
C LYS A 37 29.04 15.74 -30.77
N ASN A 38 29.59 15.15 -31.82
CA ASN A 38 30.76 15.68 -32.55
C ASN A 38 30.45 16.72 -33.66
N LYS A 39 29.19 17.16 -33.84
CA LYS A 39 28.80 18.13 -34.89
C LYS A 39 28.17 19.42 -34.38
N LYS A 40 28.80 20.03 -33.37
CA LYS A 40 28.54 21.43 -32.97
C LYS A 40 29.15 22.43 -33.98
N ARG A 41 28.77 22.35 -35.26
CA ARG A 41 29.09 23.33 -36.31
C ARG A 41 27.84 23.70 -37.12
N LYS A 42 27.63 25.02 -37.19
CA LYS A 42 26.63 25.79 -37.93
C LYS A 42 26.12 25.11 -39.22
N ARG A 43 24.80 25.00 -39.34
CA ARG A 43 24.06 24.84 -40.61
C ARG A 43 22.89 25.80 -40.57
N ASP A 44 22.68 26.49 -41.68
CA ASP A 44 21.67 27.54 -41.79
C ASP A 44 20.27 26.95 -42.06
N GLY A 45 19.23 27.72 -41.75
CA GLY A 45 17.92 27.17 -41.37
C GLY A 45 16.99 26.77 -42.53
N GLN A 46 16.44 25.55 -42.42
CA GLN A 46 15.13 25.18 -42.95
C GLN A 46 14.57 23.98 -42.13
N ASP A 47 13.29 24.03 -41.74
CA ASP A 47 12.56 23.04 -40.91
C ASP A 47 13.04 22.84 -39.43
N ASP A 48 13.21 23.93 -38.66
CA ASP A 48 13.38 23.88 -37.18
C ASP A 48 12.07 23.53 -36.42
N ASP A 49 10.90 23.53 -37.09
CA ASP A 49 9.59 23.28 -36.47
C ASP A 49 9.43 21.83 -35.99
N LYS A 50 10.12 20.87 -36.64
CA LYS A 50 10.09 19.43 -36.31
C LYS A 50 11.31 18.96 -35.51
N ARG A 51 11.99 19.87 -34.82
CA ARG A 51 13.21 19.56 -34.08
C ARG A 51 12.91 18.69 -32.85
N VAL A 52 13.08 17.38 -33.02
CA VAL A 52 12.95 16.38 -31.94
C VAL A 52 13.84 16.75 -30.76
N GLN A 53 13.23 16.83 -29.59
CA GLN A 53 13.87 17.14 -28.30
C GLN A 53 13.97 15.86 -27.47
N ILE A 54 14.91 15.81 -26.54
CA ILE A 54 15.04 14.73 -25.54
C ILE A 54 14.65 15.27 -24.17
N GLN A 55 13.82 14.51 -23.44
CA GLN A 55 13.55 14.71 -22.02
C GLN A 55 14.23 13.56 -21.29
N ILE A 56 15.23 13.89 -20.48
CA ILE A 56 15.78 12.96 -19.48
C ILE A 56 14.74 12.82 -18.36
N SER A 57 14.52 11.59 -17.88
CA SER A 57 13.59 11.33 -16.79
C SER A 57 14.06 11.99 -15.49
N PRO A 58 13.20 12.75 -14.78
CA PRO A 58 13.47 13.21 -13.42
C PRO A 58 13.08 12.14 -12.36
N PHE A 59 12.69 10.95 -12.81
CA PHE A 59 12.33 9.79 -11.99
C PHE A 59 13.33 8.65 -12.24
N SER A 60 13.94 8.17 -11.16
CA SER A 60 14.85 7.03 -11.13
C SER A 60 14.29 5.96 -10.18
N PRO A 61 13.38 5.08 -10.63
CA PRO A 61 12.86 3.99 -9.80
C PRO A 61 13.98 3.05 -9.36
N THR A 62 13.83 2.44 -8.19
CA THR A 62 14.78 1.42 -7.68
C THR A 62 14.74 0.13 -8.50
N GLY A 63 13.59 -0.18 -9.10
CA GLY A 63 13.36 -1.36 -9.93
C GLY A 63 13.44 -1.11 -11.44
N ASN A 64 13.56 -2.21 -12.17
CA ASN A 64 13.94 -2.22 -13.59
C ASN A 64 12.72 -2.43 -14.51
N PHE A 65 12.74 -1.81 -15.68
CA PHE A 65 11.89 -2.19 -16.82
C PHE A 65 12.55 -3.34 -17.61
N LYS A 66 11.81 -3.97 -18.54
CA LYS A 66 12.31 -5.10 -19.35
C LYS A 66 12.71 -4.75 -20.78
N THR A 67 12.28 -3.60 -21.29
CA THR A 67 12.46 -3.24 -22.71
C THR A 67 13.29 -1.99 -22.92
N HIS A 68 13.40 -1.14 -21.90
CA HIS A 68 14.17 0.10 -21.90
C HIS A 68 14.94 0.19 -20.59
N GLU A 69 16.16 0.71 -20.64
CA GLU A 69 17.02 0.89 -19.46
C GLU A 69 16.53 2.04 -18.58
N ASN A 70 15.98 3.09 -19.20
CA ASN A 70 15.46 4.27 -18.52
C ASN A 70 14.15 4.77 -19.14
N MET A 71 13.57 5.80 -18.54
CA MET A 71 12.29 6.40 -18.93
C MET A 71 12.41 7.55 -19.96
N ASP A 72 13.61 7.87 -20.44
CA ASP A 72 13.88 9.04 -21.29
C ASP A 72 13.08 9.02 -22.60
N LEU A 73 12.53 10.17 -22.99
CA LEU A 73 11.69 10.29 -24.17
C LEU A 73 12.22 11.28 -25.21
N TYR A 74 12.07 10.89 -26.47
CA TYR A 74 12.20 11.77 -27.62
C TYR A 74 10.81 12.28 -28.01
N TYR A 75 10.66 13.58 -28.14
CA TYR A 75 9.36 14.23 -28.35
C TYR A 75 9.45 15.49 -29.20
N THR A 76 8.32 15.90 -29.73
CA THR A 76 8.06 17.18 -30.38
C THR A 76 6.86 17.85 -29.71
N VAL A 77 6.81 19.17 -29.80
CA VAL A 77 5.65 19.97 -29.39
C VAL A 77 5.03 20.53 -30.66
N GLU A 78 3.70 20.44 -30.78
CA GLU A 78 2.95 21.00 -31.89
C GLU A 78 1.90 21.99 -31.35
N PRO A 79 1.81 23.23 -31.87
CA PRO A 79 2.69 23.87 -32.87
C PRO A 79 4.08 24.21 -32.31
N GLY A 80 5.14 23.74 -32.99
CA GLY A 80 6.52 23.80 -32.49
C GLY A 80 7.05 25.21 -32.35
N LYS A 81 6.95 26.01 -33.42
CA LYS A 81 7.38 27.42 -33.42
C LYS A 81 6.69 28.23 -32.32
N ARG A 82 5.35 28.13 -32.17
CA ARG A 82 4.61 28.88 -31.13
C ARG A 82 5.11 28.53 -29.73
N TRP A 83 5.44 27.26 -29.46
CA TRP A 83 6.06 26.87 -28.18
C TRP A 83 7.49 27.40 -28.04
N GLN A 84 8.28 27.38 -29.12
CA GLN A 84 9.67 27.84 -29.13
C GLN A 84 9.81 29.37 -28.92
N ASP A 85 8.90 30.17 -29.51
CA ASP A 85 8.88 31.63 -29.41
C ASP A 85 8.45 32.14 -28.00
N MET A 86 7.87 31.29 -27.15
CA MET A 86 7.45 31.66 -25.80
C MET A 86 8.63 31.73 -24.80
N THR A 87 8.57 32.72 -23.91
CA THR A 87 9.58 32.92 -22.86
C THR A 87 9.48 31.82 -21.80
N ARG A 88 10.63 31.27 -21.39
CA ARG A 88 10.73 30.27 -20.32
C ARG A 88 10.81 30.93 -18.94
N TYR A 89 10.18 30.31 -17.96
CA TYR A 89 10.18 30.77 -16.56
C TYR A 89 10.56 29.64 -15.60
N ASN A 90 11.14 29.99 -14.45
CA ASN A 90 11.43 29.05 -13.36
C ASN A 90 10.24 28.86 -12.40
N SER A 91 9.22 29.73 -12.51
CA SER A 91 8.04 29.73 -11.64
C SER A 91 6.89 30.52 -12.24
N PHE A 92 5.65 30.17 -11.87
CA PHE A 92 4.46 31.00 -12.06
C PHE A 92 3.77 31.27 -10.70
N VAL A 93 2.81 32.20 -10.68
CA VAL A 93 1.96 32.49 -9.51
C VAL A 93 0.50 32.32 -9.91
N LEU A 94 -0.28 31.62 -9.10
CA LEU A 94 -1.71 31.42 -9.28
C LEU A 94 -2.38 31.44 -7.91
N ASN A 95 -3.48 32.19 -7.75
CA ASN A 95 -4.22 32.32 -6.49
C ASN A 95 -3.32 32.68 -5.29
N SER A 96 -2.37 33.60 -5.50
CA SER A 96 -1.32 34.00 -4.54
C SER A 96 -0.32 32.92 -4.12
N VAL A 97 -0.44 31.69 -4.62
CA VAL A 97 0.54 30.61 -4.42
C VAL A 97 1.56 30.63 -5.55
N LYS A 98 2.85 30.44 -5.23
CA LYS A 98 3.95 30.37 -6.20
C LYS A 98 4.36 28.93 -6.46
N TYR A 99 4.44 28.57 -7.74
CA TYR A 99 4.76 27.23 -8.22
C TYR A 99 6.07 27.27 -8.99
N TYR A 100 6.92 26.28 -8.78
CA TYR A 100 8.26 26.20 -9.40
C TYR A 100 8.34 25.04 -10.40
N SER A 101 9.28 25.12 -11.35
CA SER A 101 9.71 23.95 -12.12
C SER A 101 10.20 22.83 -11.18
N GLU A 102 10.12 21.58 -11.65
CA GLU A 102 10.45 20.35 -10.92
C GLU A 102 9.54 19.98 -9.73
N GLY A 103 8.74 20.94 -9.22
CA GLY A 103 7.73 20.70 -8.18
C GLY A 103 6.51 19.91 -8.68
N PHE A 104 5.73 19.38 -7.74
CA PHE A 104 4.49 18.65 -8.01
C PHE A 104 3.25 19.51 -7.74
N VAL A 105 2.20 19.27 -8.53
CA VAL A 105 0.91 19.99 -8.48
C VAL A 105 -0.28 19.03 -8.58
N ASN A 106 -1.37 19.40 -7.93
CA ASN A 106 -2.70 18.87 -8.22
C ASN A 106 -3.29 19.65 -9.40
N VAL A 107 -4.01 18.95 -10.28
CA VAL A 107 -4.60 19.47 -11.52
C VAL A 107 -6.05 19.00 -11.60
N ALA A 108 -6.96 19.93 -11.83
CA ALA A 108 -8.38 19.65 -11.97
C ALA A 108 -8.66 18.72 -13.16
N ASN A 109 -9.62 17.81 -12.99
CA ASN A 109 -10.08 16.90 -14.03
C ASN A 109 -11.60 16.96 -14.20
N GLU A 110 -12.16 16.13 -15.10
CA GLU A 110 -13.59 16.13 -15.42
C GLU A 110 -14.45 15.98 -14.15
N VAL A 111 -14.09 15.05 -13.27
CA VAL A 111 -14.81 14.77 -12.02
C VAL A 111 -14.71 15.92 -11.02
N THR A 112 -13.52 16.51 -10.82
CA THR A 112 -13.38 17.61 -9.84
C THR A 112 -13.96 18.93 -10.34
N ILE A 113 -13.98 19.17 -11.66
CA ILE A 113 -14.71 20.28 -12.30
C ILE A 113 -16.23 20.11 -12.17
N GLU A 114 -16.76 18.89 -12.34
CA GLU A 114 -18.19 18.60 -12.14
C GLU A 114 -18.60 18.77 -10.67
N GLN A 115 -17.79 18.28 -9.72
CA GLN A 115 -18.02 18.45 -8.29
C GLN A 115 -18.02 19.92 -7.86
N GLN A 116 -17.14 20.76 -8.42
CA GLN A 116 -17.12 22.20 -8.18
C GLN A 116 -18.44 22.87 -8.61
N LYS A 117 -18.95 22.54 -9.80
CA LYS A 117 -20.23 23.09 -10.29
C LYS A 117 -21.41 22.64 -9.44
N ALA A 118 -21.45 21.36 -9.06
CA ALA A 118 -22.51 20.80 -8.23
C ALA A 118 -22.55 21.37 -6.80
N GLN A 119 -21.48 22.02 -6.33
CA GLN A 119 -21.40 22.68 -5.03
C GLN A 119 -21.61 24.21 -5.09
N GLY A 120 -21.85 24.79 -6.28
CA GLY A 120 -22.00 26.23 -6.45
C GLY A 120 -23.12 26.89 -5.62
N ASP A 121 -24.16 26.14 -5.27
CA ASP A 121 -25.33 26.62 -4.52
C ASP A 121 -25.20 26.51 -2.99
N GLY A 122 -24.08 25.98 -2.45
CA GLY A 122 -23.98 25.68 -1.01
C GLY A 122 -22.58 25.83 -0.42
N LYS A 123 -22.47 26.52 0.72
CA LYS A 123 -21.23 26.66 1.52
C LYS A 123 -20.86 25.34 2.24
N GLY A 124 -20.56 24.29 1.48
CA GLY A 124 -19.94 23.07 1.99
C GLY A 124 -18.46 23.30 2.31
N ILE A 125 -17.97 22.72 3.40
CA ILE A 125 -16.52 22.68 3.66
C ILE A 125 -15.90 21.77 2.60
N TYR A 126 -14.95 22.31 1.84
CA TYR A 126 -14.33 21.65 0.69
C TYR A 126 -13.44 20.49 1.15
N LYS A 127 -14.05 19.33 1.40
CA LYS A 127 -13.34 18.11 1.79
C LYS A 127 -12.59 17.59 0.57
N LYS A 128 -11.36 18.07 0.38
CA LYS A 128 -10.50 17.80 -0.78
C LYS A 128 -10.42 16.28 -1.01
N SER A 129 -11.12 15.81 -2.03
CA SER A 129 -11.04 14.43 -2.50
C SER A 129 -9.68 14.22 -3.16
N ASN A 130 -9.09 13.04 -2.99
CA ASN A 130 -7.86 12.63 -3.69
C ASN A 130 -8.12 12.32 -5.19
N ASN A 131 -9.09 13.01 -5.79
CA ASN A 131 -9.59 12.79 -7.14
C ASN A 131 -8.91 13.71 -8.17
N ASP A 132 -8.23 14.78 -7.75
CA ASP A 132 -7.41 15.59 -8.66
C ASP A 132 -6.25 14.75 -9.23
N TRP A 133 -5.83 15.07 -10.46
CA TRP A 133 -4.65 14.45 -11.06
C TRP A 133 -3.38 15.09 -10.52
N VAL A 134 -2.37 14.28 -10.19
CA VAL A 134 -1.07 14.78 -9.75
C VAL A 134 -0.10 14.82 -10.93
N ALA A 135 0.71 15.88 -11.02
CA ALA A 135 1.67 16.08 -12.10
C ALA A 135 2.97 16.71 -11.58
N ARG A 136 4.11 16.38 -12.20
CA ARG A 136 5.42 17.03 -11.97
C ARG A 136 5.73 18.01 -13.09
N ILE A 137 6.09 19.24 -12.75
CA ILE A 137 6.39 20.31 -13.72
C ILE A 137 7.79 20.09 -14.31
N LEU A 138 7.92 20.10 -15.64
CA LEU A 138 9.18 19.93 -16.37
C LEU A 138 9.70 21.25 -16.95
N GLU A 139 8.82 22.08 -17.50
CA GLU A 139 9.16 23.36 -18.10
C GLU A 139 7.95 24.30 -18.05
N ILE A 140 8.14 25.55 -17.61
CA ILE A 140 7.09 26.58 -17.62
C ILE A 140 7.42 27.58 -18.73
N ARG A 141 6.41 27.95 -19.54
CA ARG A 141 6.52 29.00 -20.56
C ARG A 141 5.30 29.91 -20.59
N ALA A 142 5.49 31.14 -21.05
CA ALA A 142 4.39 32.06 -21.34
C ALA A 142 4.65 32.89 -22.61
N SER A 143 3.58 33.27 -23.32
CA SER A 143 3.63 34.39 -24.28
C SER A 143 3.36 35.73 -23.59
N ASP A 144 2.54 35.71 -22.55
CA ASP A 144 2.01 36.86 -21.81
C ASP A 144 1.38 36.38 -20.49
N GLU A 145 0.88 37.32 -19.68
CA GLU A 145 0.36 37.07 -18.33
C GLU A 145 -0.86 36.12 -18.26
N HIS A 146 -1.63 36.00 -19.35
CA HIS A 146 -2.84 35.17 -19.39
C HIS A 146 -2.58 33.79 -20.02
N HIS A 147 -1.54 33.67 -20.84
CA HIS A 147 -1.21 32.48 -21.62
C HIS A 147 0.05 31.79 -21.07
N VAL A 148 -0.05 31.31 -19.84
CA VAL A 148 1.02 30.59 -19.13
C VAL A 148 0.74 29.08 -19.14
N TYR A 149 1.73 28.28 -19.53
CA TYR A 149 1.62 26.84 -19.71
C TYR A 149 2.80 26.09 -19.08
N ALA A 150 2.52 24.88 -18.59
CA ALA A 150 3.53 23.96 -18.07
C ALA A 150 3.55 22.67 -18.88
N ARG A 151 4.72 22.26 -19.36
CA ARG A 151 4.95 20.86 -19.76
C ARG A 151 5.15 20.04 -18.50
N VAL A 152 4.46 18.91 -18.40
CA VAL A 152 4.42 18.07 -17.20
C VAL A 152 4.69 16.60 -17.53
N TYR A 153 5.09 15.83 -16.52
CA TYR A 153 4.85 14.39 -16.47
C TYR A 153 3.69 14.09 -15.51
N TRP A 154 2.76 13.22 -15.92
CA TRP A 154 1.67 12.78 -15.06
C TRP A 154 2.15 11.76 -14.02
N MET A 155 1.71 11.93 -12.77
CA MET A 155 1.67 10.86 -11.79
C MET A 155 0.33 10.14 -11.92
N TYR A 156 0.34 8.81 -11.82
CA TYR A 156 -0.87 7.99 -11.86
C TYR A 156 -1.24 7.53 -10.46
N TRP A 157 -2.52 7.63 -10.09
CA TRP A 157 -3.03 6.78 -9.03
C TRP A 157 -3.01 5.32 -9.53
N PRO A 158 -2.67 4.32 -8.69
CA PRO A 158 -2.72 2.90 -9.04
C PRO A 158 -4.05 2.49 -9.68
N ASP A 159 -5.17 3.02 -9.21
CA ASP A 159 -6.52 2.77 -9.72
C ASP A 159 -6.72 3.20 -11.18
N GLU A 160 -5.91 4.15 -11.67
CA GLU A 160 -5.94 4.68 -13.04
C GLU A 160 -5.01 3.90 -14.01
N LEU A 161 -4.36 2.83 -13.55
CA LEU A 161 -3.43 2.03 -14.38
C LEU A 161 -4.17 1.35 -15.56
N PRO A 162 -3.83 1.67 -16.83
CA PRO A 162 -4.61 1.22 -17.98
C PRO A 162 -4.67 -0.29 -18.16
N TYR A 163 -5.78 -0.78 -18.73
CA TYR A 163 -5.98 -2.21 -19.00
C TYR A 163 -4.89 -2.77 -19.93
N GLY A 164 -4.28 -3.88 -19.52
CA GLY A 164 -3.20 -4.53 -20.26
C GLY A 164 -1.80 -4.03 -19.90
N THR A 165 -1.68 -3.20 -18.86
CA THR A 165 -0.38 -2.81 -18.28
C THR A 165 0.42 -4.04 -17.86
N LEU A 166 1.73 -4.05 -18.11
CA LEU A 166 2.62 -5.17 -17.85
C LEU A 166 3.30 -5.03 -16.48
N ASP A 167 2.88 -5.86 -15.52
CA ASP A 167 3.57 -6.07 -14.24
C ASP A 167 4.40 -7.36 -14.33
N GLY A 168 5.71 -7.22 -14.53
CA GLY A 168 6.63 -8.35 -14.62
C GLY A 168 6.30 -9.31 -15.77
N LYS A 169 5.56 -10.40 -15.47
CA LYS A 169 5.08 -11.40 -16.45
C LYS A 169 3.54 -11.46 -16.56
N LYS A 170 2.82 -10.57 -15.86
CA LYS A 170 1.34 -10.51 -15.80
C LYS A 170 0.86 -9.28 -16.58
N THR A 171 -0.35 -9.35 -17.12
CA THR A 171 -1.13 -8.16 -17.48
C THR A 171 -2.02 -7.77 -16.31
N VAL A 172 -2.04 -6.49 -15.97
CA VAL A 172 -2.80 -5.89 -14.86
C VAL A 172 -3.69 -4.74 -15.34
N HIS A 173 -4.53 -4.26 -14.42
CA HIS A 173 -5.44 -3.12 -14.58
C HIS A 173 -5.74 -2.58 -13.18
N GLY A 174 -5.69 -1.25 -13.01
CA GLY A 174 -5.95 -0.60 -11.73
C GLY A 174 -5.00 -1.03 -10.61
N ARG A 175 -5.39 -0.72 -9.38
CA ARG A 175 -4.63 -0.94 -8.16
C ARG A 175 -4.37 -2.43 -7.91
N GLN A 176 -3.11 -2.78 -7.65
CA GLN A 176 -2.71 -4.13 -7.27
C GLN A 176 -2.68 -4.28 -5.75
N PRO A 177 -2.83 -5.49 -5.18
CA PRO A 177 -2.88 -5.69 -3.72
C PRO A 177 -1.64 -5.23 -2.94
N TYR A 178 -0.52 -4.99 -3.63
CA TYR A 178 0.72 -4.48 -3.04
C TYR A 178 0.86 -2.95 -3.05
N HIS A 179 -0.02 -2.21 -3.74
CA HIS A 179 0.03 -0.74 -3.78
C HIS A 179 -0.61 -0.14 -2.54
N GLY A 180 0.12 0.73 -1.84
CA GLY A 180 -0.38 1.42 -0.65
C GLY A 180 -1.35 2.56 -0.97
N ASN A 181 -2.17 2.97 0.00
CA ASN A 181 -3.26 3.93 -0.17
C ASN A 181 -2.79 5.26 -0.77
N ASN A 182 -1.68 5.78 -0.25
CA ASN A 182 -1.04 7.03 -0.68
C ASN A 182 0.00 6.85 -1.81
N GLU A 183 0.11 5.64 -2.37
CA GLU A 183 1.06 5.35 -3.46
C GLU A 183 0.61 6.02 -4.76
N LEU A 184 1.53 6.76 -5.37
CA LEU A 184 1.47 7.20 -6.76
C LEU A 184 2.48 6.39 -7.60
N ILE A 185 2.18 6.25 -8.88
CA ILE A 185 3.08 5.66 -9.87
C ILE A 185 3.67 6.80 -10.71
N ALA A 186 4.99 6.97 -10.67
CA ALA A 186 5.67 7.94 -11.52
C ALA A 186 5.53 7.53 -12.99
N SER A 187 5.46 8.47 -13.94
CA SER A 187 5.39 8.09 -15.36
C SER A 187 6.17 9.02 -16.28
N ASN A 188 6.47 8.52 -17.47
CA ASN A 188 6.95 9.33 -18.59
C ASN A 188 5.81 9.83 -19.49
N HIS A 189 4.54 9.75 -19.06
CA HIS A 189 3.42 10.31 -19.82
C HIS A 189 3.48 11.84 -19.76
N MET A 190 3.97 12.43 -20.85
CA MET A 190 4.14 13.86 -21.04
C MET A 190 2.89 14.51 -21.64
N ASP A 191 2.51 15.68 -21.14
CA ASP A 191 1.49 16.54 -21.74
C ASP A 191 1.85 18.01 -21.48
N ILE A 192 1.09 18.95 -22.07
CA ILE A 192 1.18 20.38 -21.75
C ILE A 192 -0.18 20.82 -21.20
N ILE A 193 -0.15 21.48 -20.04
CA ILE A 193 -1.34 22.07 -19.40
C ILE A 193 -1.23 23.59 -19.41
N ASN A 194 -2.38 24.26 -19.53
CA ASN A 194 -2.52 25.66 -19.16
C ASN A 194 -2.54 25.74 -17.62
N VAL A 195 -1.74 26.62 -17.01
CA VAL A 195 -1.52 26.57 -15.56
C VAL A 195 -2.77 26.86 -14.73
N VAL A 196 -3.80 27.49 -15.29
CA VAL A 196 -5.05 27.79 -14.57
C VAL A 196 -5.87 26.53 -14.21
N SER A 197 -5.49 25.33 -14.70
CA SER A 197 -6.06 24.06 -14.22
C SER A 197 -5.40 23.53 -12.93
N VAL A 198 -4.34 24.16 -12.43
CA VAL A 198 -3.67 23.75 -11.18
C VAL A 198 -4.52 24.15 -9.97
N THR A 199 -4.93 23.18 -9.17
CA THR A 199 -5.79 23.40 -7.98
C THR A 199 -4.99 23.66 -6.70
N GLY A 200 -3.73 23.26 -6.65
CA GLY A 200 -2.87 23.46 -5.47
C GLY A 200 -1.53 22.71 -5.56
N PRO A 201 -0.52 23.12 -4.78
CA PRO A 201 0.74 22.37 -4.68
C PRO A 201 0.51 21.01 -4.00
N VAL A 202 1.46 20.08 -4.16
CA VAL A 202 1.48 18.81 -3.43
C VAL A 202 2.92 18.35 -3.20
N THR A 203 3.17 17.69 -2.07
CA THR A 203 4.44 17.02 -1.79
C THR A 203 4.32 15.55 -2.20
N VAL A 204 5.31 15.04 -2.93
CA VAL A 204 5.35 13.66 -3.41
C VAL A 204 6.78 13.14 -3.25
N ASN A 205 7.00 12.27 -2.25
CA ASN A 205 8.32 11.75 -1.91
C ASN A 205 8.68 10.54 -2.79
N GLN A 206 9.96 10.32 -3.07
CA GLN A 206 10.42 9.03 -3.58
C GLN A 206 10.67 8.10 -2.38
N TRP A 207 10.06 6.92 -2.37
CA TRP A 207 10.41 5.86 -1.41
C TRP A 207 11.50 4.96 -1.99
N ILE A 208 12.42 4.56 -1.12
CA ILE A 208 13.39 3.50 -1.34
C ILE A 208 13.10 2.45 -0.26
N GLU A 209 12.81 1.20 -0.65
CA GLU A 209 12.29 0.15 0.24
C GLU A 209 13.28 -0.35 1.32
N SER A 210 14.47 0.27 1.40
CA SER A 210 15.47 0.10 2.45
C SER A 210 15.53 1.24 3.46
N ASP A 211 14.63 2.23 3.34
CA ASP A 211 14.50 3.39 4.20
C ASP A 211 13.10 3.38 4.83
N ASP A 212 13.04 3.15 6.15
CA ASP A 212 11.80 2.96 6.92
C ASP A 212 11.28 4.28 7.55
N GLU A 213 12.01 5.39 7.41
CA GLU A 213 11.63 6.70 7.93
C GLU A 213 10.84 7.55 6.91
N GLU A 214 10.05 8.52 7.40
CA GLU A 214 9.49 9.67 6.64
C GLU A 214 8.41 9.43 5.55
N ILE A 215 7.54 8.42 5.67
CA ILE A 215 6.39 8.21 4.73
C ILE A 215 4.98 8.27 5.33
N GLN A 216 4.83 8.18 6.65
CA GLN A 216 3.50 8.22 7.27
C GLN A 216 2.74 9.51 6.88
N ASP A 217 1.49 9.34 6.42
CA ASP A 217 0.57 10.36 5.91
C ASP A 217 0.97 11.16 4.64
N ALA A 218 2.15 10.95 4.06
CA ALA A 218 2.57 11.60 2.82
C ALA A 218 2.14 10.84 1.54
N LEU A 219 2.07 11.53 0.40
CA LEU A 219 2.04 10.88 -0.92
C LEU A 219 3.47 10.49 -1.33
N TYR A 220 3.64 9.30 -1.88
CA TYR A 220 4.96 8.77 -2.25
C TYR A 220 4.90 7.94 -3.54
N TRP A 221 6.06 7.64 -4.12
CA TRP A 221 6.21 6.69 -5.23
C TRP A 221 7.49 5.87 -5.09
N ARG A 222 7.43 4.58 -5.43
CA ARG A 222 8.59 3.67 -5.59
C ARG A 222 8.63 3.04 -6.99
N GLN A 223 7.46 2.76 -7.55
CA GLN A 223 7.26 2.15 -8.86
C GLN A 223 7.01 3.24 -9.92
N ALA A 224 7.41 2.95 -11.16
CA ALA A 224 7.18 3.84 -12.30
C ALA A 224 6.57 3.11 -13.50
N TYR A 225 5.87 3.86 -14.34
CA TYR A 225 5.12 3.41 -15.52
C TYR A 225 5.70 4.03 -16.80
N ASP A 226 6.08 3.16 -17.74
CA ASP A 226 6.48 3.56 -19.09
C ASP A 226 5.28 3.49 -20.04
N CYS A 227 4.86 4.63 -20.57
CA CYS A 227 3.72 4.73 -21.47
C CYS A 227 4.03 4.26 -22.90
N ARG A 228 5.31 4.05 -23.27
CA ARG A 228 5.72 3.56 -24.61
C ARG A 228 5.25 2.13 -24.89
N ASN A 229 5.31 1.31 -23.85
CA ASN A 229 5.12 -0.14 -23.86
C ASN A 229 4.02 -0.60 -22.86
N MET A 230 3.46 0.34 -22.08
CA MET A 230 2.53 0.10 -20.98
C MET A 230 3.12 -0.80 -19.89
N GLN A 231 4.36 -0.57 -19.45
CA GLN A 231 5.05 -1.41 -18.47
C GLN A 231 5.29 -0.71 -17.14
N LEU A 232 5.12 -1.44 -16.03
CA LEU A 232 5.61 -1.04 -14.72
C LEU A 232 7.05 -1.51 -14.50
N SER A 233 7.84 -0.71 -13.79
CA SER A 233 9.11 -1.14 -13.21
C SER A 233 8.89 -2.27 -12.19
N SER A 234 9.92 -3.08 -11.92
CA SER A 234 9.88 -3.98 -10.78
C SER A 234 9.81 -3.22 -9.45
N VAL A 235 9.47 -3.96 -8.40
CA VAL A 235 9.46 -3.58 -6.97
C VAL A 235 10.09 -4.77 -6.23
N GLU A 236 10.65 -4.59 -5.03
CA GLU A 236 11.30 -5.71 -4.33
C GLU A 236 10.31 -6.86 -4.03
N LEU A 237 10.78 -8.11 -4.08
CA LEU A 237 9.96 -9.31 -3.87
C LEU A 237 10.31 -9.99 -2.54
N MET A 238 9.42 -9.84 -1.56
CA MET A 238 9.63 -10.35 -0.20
C MET A 238 8.76 -11.57 0.12
N CYS A 239 8.99 -12.15 1.31
CA CYS A 239 8.29 -13.32 1.84
C CYS A 239 8.41 -14.62 0.99
N LYS A 240 7.94 -15.74 1.55
CA LYS A 240 7.79 -17.06 0.91
C LYS A 240 6.90 -17.01 -0.35
N CYS A 241 5.96 -16.06 -0.41
CA CYS A 241 5.03 -15.90 -1.55
C CYS A 241 5.63 -15.19 -2.77
N GLN A 242 6.80 -14.54 -2.64
CA GLN A 242 7.49 -13.82 -3.74
C GLN A 242 6.59 -12.77 -4.41
N THR A 243 6.07 -11.87 -3.59
CA THR A 243 5.29 -10.68 -4.01
C THR A 243 5.86 -9.43 -3.36
N PRO A 244 5.63 -8.24 -3.93
CA PRO A 244 5.96 -7.00 -3.24
C PRO A 244 5.13 -6.82 -1.98
N ALA A 245 5.68 -6.08 -1.02
CA ALA A 245 4.98 -5.67 0.18
C ALA A 245 4.01 -4.51 -0.10
N ASN A 246 2.89 -4.49 0.63
CA ASN A 246 2.06 -3.31 0.77
C ASN A 246 2.49 -2.56 2.05
N PRO A 247 2.92 -1.29 1.98
CA PRO A 247 3.36 -0.56 3.17
C PRO A 247 2.24 -0.28 4.19
N ASP A 248 0.96 -0.31 3.79
CA ASP A 248 -0.16 -0.24 4.74
C ASP A 248 -0.36 -1.55 5.54
N LYS A 249 0.42 -2.62 5.25
CA LYS A 249 0.24 -3.94 5.86
C LYS A 249 1.47 -4.36 6.66
N THR A 250 1.21 -4.87 7.86
CA THR A 250 2.24 -5.39 8.78
C THR A 250 3.13 -6.44 8.13
N LEU A 251 4.44 -6.13 8.08
CA LEU A 251 5.51 -7.09 7.86
C LEU A 251 6.06 -7.56 9.21
N ILE A 252 6.48 -8.82 9.27
CA ILE A 252 7.16 -9.42 10.42
C ILE A 252 8.57 -9.82 9.98
N GLY A 253 9.59 -9.30 10.66
CA GLY A 253 10.98 -9.65 10.42
C GLY A 253 11.35 -10.96 11.13
N CYS A 254 12.19 -11.78 10.52
CA CYS A 254 12.77 -12.92 11.22
C CYS A 254 13.95 -12.48 12.10
N THR A 255 13.83 -12.63 13.42
CA THR A 255 14.85 -12.27 14.41
C THR A 255 16.09 -13.19 14.41
N SER A 256 16.09 -14.27 13.63
CA SER A 256 17.27 -15.12 13.42
C SER A 256 18.35 -14.38 12.61
N PRO A 257 19.58 -14.19 13.14
CA PRO A 257 20.63 -13.41 12.48
C PRO A 257 21.11 -13.98 11.13
N SER A 258 20.89 -15.27 10.87
CA SER A 258 21.20 -15.91 9.59
C SER A 258 20.07 -15.79 8.56
N CYS A 259 18.92 -15.21 8.93
CA CYS A 259 17.78 -15.00 8.06
C CYS A 259 17.51 -13.53 7.78
N GLY A 260 17.17 -12.74 8.81
CA GLY A 260 16.90 -11.29 8.70
C GLY A 260 15.78 -10.86 7.73
N LYS A 261 14.99 -11.79 7.19
CA LYS A 261 14.03 -11.52 6.11
C LYS A 261 12.62 -11.19 6.60
N TRP A 262 11.99 -10.25 5.92
CA TRP A 262 10.61 -9.84 6.13
C TRP A 262 9.58 -10.79 5.49
N MET A 263 8.44 -10.94 6.17
CA MET A 263 7.31 -11.77 5.77
C MET A 263 6.00 -11.01 5.97
N HIS A 264 5.05 -11.14 5.05
CA HIS A 264 3.69 -10.60 5.25
C HIS A 264 2.99 -11.32 6.41
N HIS A 265 2.42 -10.56 7.35
CA HIS A 265 1.59 -11.11 8.42
C HIS A 265 0.50 -12.06 7.88
N GLU A 266 -0.15 -11.68 6.77
CA GLU A 266 -1.18 -12.49 6.09
C GLU A 266 -0.68 -13.86 5.60
N CYS A 267 0.59 -13.97 5.21
CA CYS A 267 1.18 -15.25 4.79
C CYS A 267 1.47 -16.14 6.00
N MET A 268 1.93 -15.57 7.12
CA MET A 268 2.18 -16.33 8.34
C MET A 268 0.86 -16.82 8.98
N ALA A 269 -0.15 -15.95 9.03
CA ALA A 269 -1.50 -16.30 9.45
C ALA A 269 -2.10 -17.42 8.57
N HIS A 270 -1.90 -17.37 7.24
CA HIS A 270 -2.35 -18.43 6.35
C HIS A 270 -1.66 -19.77 6.61
N GLU A 271 -0.35 -19.78 6.86
CA GLU A 271 0.40 -21.02 7.14
C GLU A 271 -0.04 -21.66 8.47
N ILE A 272 -0.16 -20.89 9.55
CA ILE A 272 -0.55 -21.46 10.86
C ILE A 272 -2.01 -21.93 10.88
N LEU A 273 -2.93 -21.18 10.26
CA LEU A 273 -4.34 -21.60 10.12
C LEU A 273 -4.48 -22.87 9.25
N LEU A 274 -3.61 -23.05 8.25
CA LEU A 274 -3.56 -24.28 7.46
C LEU A 274 -3.04 -25.46 8.31
N GLN A 275 -1.96 -25.28 9.07
CA GLN A 275 -1.42 -26.31 9.97
C GLN A 275 -2.43 -26.72 11.07
N VAL A 276 -3.16 -25.76 11.64
CA VAL A 276 -4.25 -26.03 12.60
C VAL A 276 -5.36 -26.84 11.94
N TYR A 277 -5.78 -26.48 10.72
CA TYR A 277 -6.81 -27.22 9.99
C TYR A 277 -6.35 -28.63 9.55
N GLU A 278 -5.10 -28.81 9.13
CA GLU A 278 -4.56 -30.14 8.81
C GLU A 278 -4.52 -31.06 10.05
N ARG A 279 -4.30 -30.49 11.24
CA ARG A 279 -4.35 -31.18 12.53
C ARG A 279 -5.80 -31.53 12.94
N LEU A 280 -6.69 -30.53 12.94
CA LEU A 280 -8.01 -30.58 13.60
C LEU A 280 -9.22 -30.77 12.68
N GLY A 281 -9.08 -30.56 11.36
CA GLY A 281 -10.18 -30.70 10.40
C GLY A 281 -11.41 -29.82 10.73
N THR A 282 -12.59 -30.36 10.45
CA THR A 282 -13.90 -29.74 10.70
C THR A 282 -14.57 -30.23 12.00
N ASP A 283 -13.97 -31.23 12.65
CA ASP A 283 -14.62 -32.13 13.60
C ASP A 283 -13.81 -32.35 14.90
N LYS A 284 -12.48 -32.37 14.84
CA LYS A 284 -11.66 -32.71 16.02
C LYS A 284 -11.46 -31.50 16.95
N PRO A 285 -11.68 -31.65 18.28
CA PRO A 285 -11.33 -30.62 19.25
C PRO A 285 -9.82 -30.43 19.39
N HIS A 286 -9.38 -29.20 19.68
CA HIS A 286 -8.06 -28.99 20.31
C HIS A 286 -8.14 -29.46 21.77
N ARG A 287 -7.06 -30.07 22.28
CA ARG A 287 -6.88 -30.36 23.70
C ARG A 287 -5.43 -30.13 24.09
N THR A 288 -5.21 -29.20 25.00
CA THR A 288 -3.91 -28.94 25.61
C THR A 288 -3.49 -30.15 26.44
N GLU A 289 -2.24 -30.63 26.28
CA GLU A 289 -1.75 -31.77 27.06
C GLU A 289 -1.65 -31.40 28.54
N GLY A 290 -2.55 -31.98 29.34
CA GLY A 290 -2.81 -31.63 30.73
C GLY A 290 -4.29 -31.79 31.10
N SER A 291 -5.21 -31.44 30.20
CA SER A 291 -6.67 -31.53 30.41
C SER A 291 -7.24 -32.95 30.28
N ALA A 292 -6.39 -33.98 30.33
CA ALA A 292 -6.80 -35.38 30.34
C ALA A 292 -7.21 -35.79 31.76
N VAL A 293 -8.41 -35.36 32.18
CA VAL A 293 -9.06 -35.88 33.39
C VAL A 293 -9.17 -37.40 33.24
N LYS A 294 -8.48 -38.14 34.12
CA LYS A 294 -8.75 -39.56 34.27
C LYS A 294 -10.18 -39.73 34.76
N GLU A 295 -11.00 -40.48 34.03
CA GLU A 295 -12.19 -41.11 34.61
C GLU A 295 -11.75 -42.26 35.51
N GLU A 296 -11.29 -41.94 36.72
CA GLU A 296 -11.09 -42.96 37.75
C GLU A 296 -12.47 -43.44 38.22
N LYS A 297 -12.71 -44.76 38.08
CA LYS A 297 -13.96 -45.40 38.54
C LYS A 297 -14.14 -45.17 40.04
N PRO A 298 -15.37 -44.91 40.51
CA PRO A 298 -15.65 -44.92 41.94
C PRO A 298 -15.63 -46.36 42.47
N GLU A 299 -14.62 -46.71 43.27
CA GLU A 299 -14.67 -47.82 44.22
C GLU A 299 -14.55 -47.29 45.66
N GLU A 300 -15.69 -47.22 46.34
CA GLU A 300 -15.83 -47.08 47.79
C GLU A 300 -16.86 -48.13 48.25
N ALA A 301 -16.75 -48.76 49.42
CA ALA A 301 -15.65 -48.85 50.38
C ALA A 301 -15.95 -50.00 51.37
N THR A 302 -14.98 -50.42 52.20
CA THR A 302 -15.08 -50.24 53.67
C THR A 302 -13.91 -50.81 54.48
N ARG A 303 -13.37 -49.95 55.37
CA ARG A 303 -12.72 -50.27 56.68
C ARG A 303 -11.34 -50.98 56.61
N PRO A 304 -10.41 -50.68 57.54
CA PRO A 304 -10.54 -51.01 58.98
C PRO A 304 -10.69 -49.80 59.93
N LEU A 305 -10.41 -50.01 61.23
CA LEU A 305 -10.71 -49.13 62.37
C LEU A 305 -9.48 -48.32 62.87
N SER A 306 -9.74 -47.38 63.78
CA SER A 306 -8.79 -46.41 64.37
C SER A 306 -8.27 -46.86 65.77
N PRO A 307 -7.64 -46.01 66.63
CA PRO A 307 -6.21 -45.66 66.54
C PRO A 307 -5.44 -45.67 67.90
N THR A 308 -4.09 -45.69 67.86
CA THR A 308 -3.14 -45.35 68.96
C THR A 308 -1.70 -45.34 68.40
N ASP A 309 -0.71 -44.56 68.84
CA ASP A 309 -0.67 -43.39 69.76
C ASP A 309 0.61 -42.54 69.53
N ALA A 310 0.69 -41.35 70.14
CA ALA A 310 1.85 -40.51 70.53
C ALA A 310 3.16 -40.47 69.70
N GLY A 311 3.67 -39.25 69.42
CA GLY A 311 5.01 -39.05 68.82
C GLY A 311 5.40 -37.60 68.46
N GLU A 312 5.60 -36.76 69.49
CA GLU A 312 6.20 -35.40 69.50
C GLU A 312 6.91 -34.84 68.24
N LYS A 313 6.66 -33.56 67.93
CA LYS A 313 7.74 -32.53 67.95
C LYS A 313 7.30 -31.06 67.85
N GLU A 314 7.98 -30.23 68.64
CA GLU A 314 8.17 -28.79 68.46
C GLU A 314 9.08 -28.53 67.21
N THR A 315 9.26 -27.34 66.64
CA THR A 315 9.28 -25.99 67.24
C THR A 315 9.02 -24.92 66.15
N GLN A 316 8.56 -23.74 66.57
CA GLN A 316 8.68 -22.48 65.81
C GLN A 316 10.06 -21.82 66.13
N PRO A 317 10.56 -20.77 65.42
CA PRO A 317 9.90 -19.47 65.37
C PRO A 317 10.04 -18.64 64.08
N THR A 318 9.21 -17.61 63.99
CA THR A 318 9.39 -16.41 63.15
C THR A 318 10.31 -15.38 63.82
N ILE A 319 10.97 -14.52 63.04
CA ILE A 319 11.45 -13.21 63.51
C ILE A 319 11.05 -12.13 62.49
N ASP A 320 10.49 -11.03 63.00
CA ASP A 320 10.17 -9.79 62.31
C ASP A 320 10.91 -8.65 63.02
N VAL A 321 11.52 -7.71 62.29
CA VAL A 321 12.11 -6.48 62.83
C VAL A 321 11.86 -5.34 61.84
N ARG A 322 11.31 -4.24 62.36
CA ARG A 322 10.92 -3.04 61.62
C ARG A 322 11.48 -1.78 62.31
N SER A 323 11.23 -0.61 61.72
CA SER A 323 11.63 0.76 62.15
C SER A 323 13.10 1.13 61.90
N GLY A 324 13.42 2.38 61.52
CA GLY A 324 12.53 3.51 61.18
C GLY A 324 13.27 4.72 60.59
N GLU A 325 12.48 5.66 60.05
CA GLU A 325 12.54 7.15 60.18
C GLU A 325 13.91 7.87 60.25
N THR A 326 14.18 9.04 59.62
CA THR A 326 13.46 10.01 58.76
C THR A 326 14.55 10.87 58.04
N SER A 327 14.36 11.88 57.19
CA SER A 327 13.24 12.78 56.82
C SER A 327 13.23 12.97 55.26
N ASP A 328 12.80 14.05 54.57
CA ASP A 328 12.17 15.35 54.89
C ASP A 328 11.33 15.90 53.70
N ASN A 329 11.04 17.21 53.69
CA ASN A 329 10.02 17.86 52.87
C ASN A 329 10.56 18.94 51.90
N VAL A 330 9.93 19.05 50.72
CA VAL A 330 9.48 20.33 50.12
C VAL A 330 8.14 20.11 49.37
N HIS A 331 7.15 20.99 49.58
CA HIS A 331 5.89 21.07 48.80
C HIS A 331 6.02 22.06 47.63
N VAL A 332 5.23 22.03 46.55
CA VAL A 332 3.93 22.75 46.39
C VAL A 332 3.35 22.37 45.00
N LYS A 333 2.14 21.78 44.87
CA LYS A 333 0.79 22.41 44.68
C LYS A 333 0.61 23.12 43.30
N LYS A 334 -0.47 22.95 42.52
CA LYS A 334 -1.68 22.07 42.63
C LYS A 334 -2.58 22.13 41.36
N THR A 335 -3.43 21.10 41.17
CA THR A 335 -4.75 21.10 40.43
C THR A 335 -4.77 21.36 38.91
N ALA A 336 -5.79 20.91 38.15
CA ALA A 336 -7.11 20.37 38.51
C ALA A 336 -7.44 18.98 37.89
N ARG A 337 -8.65 18.46 38.15
CA ARG A 337 -9.09 17.07 37.92
C ARG A 337 -10.57 17.03 37.51
N GLU A 338 -10.88 16.40 36.37
CA GLU A 338 -12.15 15.69 36.10
C GLU A 338 -11.80 14.43 35.28
N THR A 339 -11.89 13.22 35.83
CA THR A 339 -13.08 12.34 35.90
C THR A 339 -13.46 11.72 34.54
N PRO A 340 -13.10 10.45 34.27
CA PRO A 340 -13.58 9.72 33.09
C PRO A 340 -15.07 9.35 33.21
N ARG A 341 -15.73 9.16 32.07
CA ARG A 341 -17.04 8.48 31.95
C ARG A 341 -16.99 7.35 30.93
N GLU A 342 -17.93 6.43 31.05
CA GLU A 342 -17.92 5.11 30.42
C GLU A 342 -18.54 5.10 29.01
N THR A 343 -18.06 4.14 28.21
CA THR A 343 -18.81 3.27 27.28
C THR A 343 -20.08 3.81 26.60
N GLU A 344 -20.01 3.99 25.27
CA GLU A 344 -21.14 3.67 24.37
C GLU A 344 -20.65 2.90 23.13
N THR A 345 -21.53 2.06 22.56
CA THR A 345 -21.20 1.05 21.54
C THR A 345 -21.81 1.38 20.17
N PRO A 346 -21.08 1.29 19.05
CA PRO A 346 -21.67 1.39 17.71
C PRO A 346 -22.56 0.17 17.40
N THR A 347 -23.86 0.38 17.21
CA THR A 347 -24.82 -0.67 16.83
C THR A 347 -24.73 -0.97 15.32
N PRO A 348 -24.78 -2.24 14.86
CA PRO A 348 -24.66 -2.57 13.44
C PRO A 348 -25.93 -2.27 12.61
N GLY A 349 -25.71 -1.74 11.39
CA GLY A 349 -26.72 -1.51 10.35
C GLY A 349 -26.78 -2.62 9.28
N PRO A 350 -27.81 -2.62 8.41
CA PRO A 350 -28.53 -3.87 8.11
C PRO A 350 -28.01 -4.73 6.95
N THR A 351 -28.32 -6.02 7.05
CA THR A 351 -27.99 -7.09 6.11
C THR A 351 -28.78 -7.01 4.79
N PRO A 352 -28.11 -7.07 3.61
CA PRO A 352 -28.79 -7.37 2.35
C PRO A 352 -29.26 -8.83 2.32
N SER A 353 -30.55 -9.06 2.06
CA SER A 353 -31.15 -10.41 2.10
C SER A 353 -30.80 -11.29 0.90
N ARG A 354 -30.78 -12.62 1.10
CA ARG A 354 -30.78 -13.59 -0.01
C ARG A 354 -32.14 -13.60 -0.71
N SER A 355 -32.16 -13.37 -2.02
CA SER A 355 -33.26 -13.78 -2.90
C SER A 355 -32.71 -14.44 -4.16
N ILE A 356 -33.30 -15.57 -4.56
CA ILE A 356 -32.79 -16.44 -5.63
C ILE A 356 -33.66 -16.28 -6.87
N THR A 357 -33.06 -16.04 -8.04
CA THR A 357 -33.67 -16.35 -9.34
C THR A 357 -32.67 -17.06 -10.24
N THR A 358 -33.00 -18.28 -10.65
CA THR A 358 -32.17 -19.14 -11.50
C THR A 358 -32.42 -18.88 -12.98
N ALA A 359 -31.36 -18.84 -13.79
CA ALA A 359 -31.44 -19.01 -15.24
C ALA A 359 -30.36 -20.00 -15.71
N SER A 360 -30.77 -21.11 -16.33
CA SER A 360 -29.85 -22.18 -16.74
C SER A 360 -29.35 -22.01 -18.17
N ALA A 361 -28.03 -22.16 -18.36
CA ALA A 361 -27.43 -22.37 -19.68
C ALA A 361 -26.56 -23.64 -19.65
N LYS A 362 -26.80 -24.60 -20.55
CA LYS A 362 -26.03 -25.85 -20.67
C LYS A 362 -24.77 -25.59 -21.52
N GLY A 363 -23.60 -26.07 -21.08
CA GLY A 363 -22.34 -25.79 -21.79
C GLY A 363 -21.17 -26.74 -21.48
N SER A 364 -21.19 -27.92 -22.12
CA SER A 364 -20.02 -28.74 -22.52
C SER A 364 -18.85 -28.96 -21.53
N ALA A 365 -18.77 -30.16 -20.96
CA ALA A 365 -17.63 -30.59 -20.15
C ALA A 365 -16.31 -30.71 -20.96
N LYS A 366 -15.20 -30.23 -20.37
CA LYS A 366 -13.83 -30.60 -20.77
C LYS A 366 -13.04 -31.07 -19.55
N LYS A 367 -12.47 -32.27 -19.61
CA LYS A 367 -11.48 -32.76 -18.63
C LYS A 367 -10.19 -31.95 -18.75
N GLY A 368 -9.52 -31.68 -17.63
CA GLY A 368 -8.06 -31.53 -17.61
C GLY A 368 -7.45 -30.24 -17.07
N ARG A 369 -7.46 -30.06 -15.74
CA ARG A 369 -6.24 -29.83 -14.92
C ARG A 369 -6.60 -29.77 -13.43
N LYS A 370 -5.76 -30.33 -12.56
CA LYS A 370 -5.83 -30.03 -11.12
C LYS A 370 -5.48 -28.54 -10.95
N LYS A 371 -6.39 -27.73 -10.38
CA LYS A 371 -6.05 -26.40 -9.86
C LYS A 371 -4.99 -26.58 -8.76
N LYS A 372 -4.05 -25.65 -8.62
CA LYS A 372 -3.13 -25.65 -7.47
C LYS A 372 -3.94 -25.38 -6.20
N ALA A 373 -3.60 -26.06 -5.10
CA ALA A 373 -4.31 -25.91 -3.82
C ALA A 373 -4.11 -24.54 -3.14
N ALA A 374 -3.20 -23.70 -3.65
CA ALA A 374 -2.86 -22.40 -3.04
C ALA A 374 -4.04 -21.41 -2.90
N ASP A 375 -5.12 -21.58 -3.68
CA ASP A 375 -6.32 -20.73 -3.60
C ASP A 375 -7.31 -21.20 -2.51
N SER A 376 -7.21 -22.45 -2.01
CA SER A 376 -8.17 -22.95 -1.01
C SER A 376 -7.75 -22.55 0.39
N LYS A 377 -8.63 -21.81 1.10
CA LYS A 377 -8.53 -21.54 2.54
C LYS A 377 -9.55 -22.41 3.28
N PRO A 378 -9.29 -23.71 3.50
CA PRO A 378 -10.30 -24.62 4.07
C PRO A 378 -10.62 -24.32 5.54
N TYR A 379 -9.72 -23.62 6.24
CA TYR A 379 -9.89 -23.12 7.61
C TYR A 379 -10.84 -21.92 7.73
N LEU A 380 -11.27 -21.30 6.61
CA LEU A 380 -11.96 -20.01 6.63
C LEU A 380 -13.32 -20.11 7.33
N GLY A 381 -13.50 -19.36 8.43
CA GLY A 381 -14.70 -19.44 9.27
C GLY A 381 -14.72 -20.61 10.25
N LEU A 382 -13.67 -21.44 10.28
CA LEU A 382 -13.47 -22.49 11.28
C LEU A 382 -12.50 -22.04 12.37
N PHE A 383 -11.45 -21.30 11.99
CA PHE A 383 -10.41 -20.83 12.90
C PHE A 383 -10.04 -19.36 12.62
N GLU A 384 -9.72 -18.63 13.67
CA GLU A 384 -9.11 -17.28 13.65
C GLU A 384 -7.71 -17.35 14.29
N ALA A 385 -6.78 -16.49 13.85
CA ALA A 385 -5.42 -16.42 14.37
C ALA A 385 -4.97 -14.96 14.51
N THR A 386 -4.57 -14.57 15.72
CA THR A 386 -4.07 -13.23 16.05
C THR A 386 -2.63 -13.33 16.56
N LEU A 387 -1.69 -12.60 15.93
CA LEU A 387 -0.31 -12.55 16.41
C LEU A 387 -0.19 -11.65 17.65
N LYS A 388 0.50 -12.15 18.68
CA LYS A 388 0.84 -11.44 19.92
C LYS A 388 2.35 -11.17 19.91
N MET A 389 2.72 -9.92 20.21
CA MET A 389 4.11 -9.44 20.18
C MET A 389 4.48 -8.54 21.39
N GLN A 390 3.55 -8.34 22.34
CA GLN A 390 3.72 -7.40 23.46
C GLN A 390 3.71 -8.08 24.84
N ASP A 391 3.11 -9.28 24.95
CA ASP A 391 2.85 -9.97 26.23
C ASP A 391 3.64 -11.30 26.33
N GLY A 392 4.94 -11.28 26.02
CA GLY A 392 5.83 -12.45 26.07
C GLY A 392 6.37 -12.87 24.69
N PRO A 393 6.81 -14.13 24.51
CA PRO A 393 7.41 -14.59 23.25
C PRO A 393 6.39 -14.55 22.10
N THR A 394 6.86 -14.19 20.91
CA THR A 394 5.98 -13.91 19.76
C THR A 394 5.19 -15.16 19.33
N ALA A 395 3.86 -15.10 19.47
CA ALA A 395 2.98 -16.28 19.39
C ALA A 395 1.61 -15.96 18.77
N TRP A 396 0.99 -16.98 18.17
CA TRP A 396 -0.36 -16.91 17.62
C TRP A 396 -1.39 -17.34 18.66
N GLU A 397 -2.28 -16.42 19.06
CA GLU A 397 -3.55 -16.78 19.70
C GLU A 397 -4.49 -17.34 18.63
N ILE A 398 -4.76 -18.64 18.68
CA ILE A 398 -5.71 -19.34 17.81
C ILE A 398 -7.06 -19.43 18.51
N ARG A 399 -8.15 -19.21 17.76
CA ARG A 399 -9.53 -19.36 18.25
C ARG A 399 -10.31 -20.33 17.37
N ASP A 400 -11.05 -21.24 17.99
CA ASP A 400 -11.91 -22.22 17.31
C ASP A 400 -13.36 -21.71 17.24
N LEU A 401 -13.78 -21.36 16.03
CA LEU A 401 -15.10 -20.80 15.73
C LEU A 401 -16.17 -21.90 15.48
N ARG A 402 -15.79 -23.18 15.52
CA ARG A 402 -16.70 -24.31 15.24
C ARG A 402 -17.64 -24.56 16.43
N GLU A 403 -18.90 -24.16 16.29
CA GLU A 403 -19.95 -24.43 17.30
C GLU A 403 -20.20 -25.94 17.48
N ASN A 404 -20.08 -26.72 16.42
CA ASN A 404 -20.31 -28.17 16.40
C ASN A 404 -19.23 -29.01 17.09
N VAL A 405 -18.15 -28.40 17.60
CA VAL A 405 -17.02 -29.08 18.24
C VAL A 405 -17.01 -28.77 19.73
N THR A 406 -17.19 -29.80 20.55
CA THR A 406 -17.33 -29.74 22.02
C THR A 406 -16.27 -30.58 22.72
N GLY A 407 -15.98 -30.29 23.98
CA GLY A 407 -14.99 -31.04 24.77
C GLY A 407 -13.55 -30.81 24.31
N GLY A 408 -13.21 -29.54 24.03
CA GLY A 408 -11.90 -29.06 23.64
C GLY A 408 -11.75 -27.55 23.88
N ASP A 409 -10.50 -27.09 23.86
CA ASP A 409 -10.15 -25.70 24.17
C ASP A 409 -10.59 -24.77 23.03
N LYS A 410 -11.33 -23.69 23.34
CA LYS A 410 -11.79 -22.71 22.33
C LYS A 410 -10.72 -21.70 21.93
N THR A 411 -9.68 -21.53 22.75
CA THR A 411 -8.55 -20.63 22.49
C THR A 411 -7.26 -21.23 23.01
N TRP A 412 -6.19 -21.21 22.22
CA TRP A 412 -4.85 -21.68 22.64
C TRP A 412 -3.74 -20.91 21.90
N THR A 413 -2.48 -21.15 22.26
CA THR A 413 -1.31 -20.49 21.66
C THR A 413 -0.48 -21.45 20.81
N GLU A 414 -0.12 -21.05 19.59
CA GLU A 414 0.90 -21.72 18.76
C GLU A 414 2.12 -20.78 18.59
N LYS A 415 3.35 -21.32 18.52
CA LYS A 415 4.55 -20.49 18.34
C LYS A 415 4.63 -19.85 16.95
N ALA A 416 5.09 -18.60 16.86
CA ALA A 416 5.42 -18.01 15.57
C ALA A 416 6.73 -18.60 15.01
N HIS A 417 6.76 -18.84 13.70
CA HIS A 417 7.90 -19.40 12.99
C HIS A 417 8.14 -18.66 11.68
N CYS A 418 9.41 -18.53 11.30
CA CYS A 418 9.81 -17.96 10.03
C CYS A 418 9.50 -18.91 8.87
N LEU A 419 8.70 -18.44 7.91
CA LEU A 419 8.30 -19.18 6.70
C LEU A 419 9.47 -19.55 5.77
N LEU A 420 10.66 -18.97 6.00
CA LEU A 420 11.84 -19.10 5.13
C LEU A 420 12.95 -19.97 5.71
N CYS A 421 13.14 -19.97 7.04
CA CYS A 421 14.20 -20.75 7.71
C CYS A 421 13.69 -21.69 8.83
N GLY A 422 12.39 -21.65 9.17
CA GLY A 422 11.79 -22.50 10.22
C GLY A 422 12.13 -22.10 11.66
N SER A 423 13.08 -21.18 11.89
CA SER A 423 13.39 -20.62 13.21
C SER A 423 12.12 -20.05 13.85
N SER A 424 11.95 -20.26 15.16
CA SER A 424 10.97 -19.49 15.94
C SER A 424 11.27 -18.00 15.81
N ILE A 425 10.22 -17.19 15.89
CA ILE A 425 10.32 -15.74 16.03
C ILE A 425 9.94 -15.46 17.47
N ASP A 426 10.87 -14.88 18.21
CA ASP A 426 10.66 -14.29 19.52
C ASP A 426 10.78 -12.77 19.36
#